data_AF-A0AAD7GX10-F1
#
_entry.id   AF-A0AAD7GX10-F1
#
_cell.length_a   1.000
_cell.length_b   1.000
_cell.length_c   1.000
_cell.angle_alpha   90.00
_cell.angle_beta   90.00
_cell.angle_gamma   90.00
#
_symmetry.space_group_name_H-M   'P 1'
#
loop_
_entity.id
_entity.type
_entity.pdbx_description
1 polymer ?
#
loop_
_entity_poly.entity_id
_entity_poly.type
_entity_poly.pdbx_seq_one_letter_code
_entity_poly.pdbx_strand_id
1 'polypeptide(L)'
;QIGPPEFDKYLATTWMSKRIVKMWSAVYRRDRTIFQACDTNMLIEAWHHVLKGKFLHGKRNCRLDHLISTLLADVLPYYALKQRRQAL
;
A
#
# COMPACT_ATOMS: atom_id res chain seq x y z
N GLN A 1 -17.78 9.57 -16.52
CA GLN A 1 -17.56 8.12 -16.49
C GLN A 1 -16.09 7.90 -16.14
N ILE A 2 -15.80 7.21 -15.02
CA ILE A 2 -14.43 7.10 -14.48
C ILE A 2 -13.75 5.84 -15.03
N GLY A 3 -14.55 4.82 -15.38
CA GLY A 3 -14.08 3.64 -16.11
C GLY A 3 -15.23 2.87 -16.78
N PRO A 4 -15.02 1.59 -17.08
CA PRO A 4 -16.09 0.71 -17.59
C PRO A 4 -17.32 0.72 -16.66
N PRO A 5 -18.55 0.53 -17.18
CA PRO A 5 -19.77 0.61 -16.37
C PRO A 5 -19.78 -0.33 -15.16
N GLU A 6 -19.16 -1.50 -15.29
CA GLU A 6 -19.02 -2.50 -14.23
C GLU A 6 -18.08 -2.01 -13.11
N PHE A 7 -17.00 -1.31 -13.48
CA PHE A 7 -16.08 -0.70 -12.53
C PHE A 7 -16.75 0.44 -11.78
N ASP A 8 -17.48 1.31 -12.47
CA ASP A 8 -18.22 2.40 -11.84
C ASP A 8 -19.28 1.86 -10.85
N LYS A 9 -19.97 0.76 -11.21
CA LYS A 9 -20.90 0.06 -10.30
C LYS A 9 -20.18 -0.50 -9.08
N TYR A 10 -19.07 -1.22 -9.27
CA TYR A 10 -18.26 -1.77 -8.18
C TYR A 10 -17.75 -0.68 -7.24
N LEU A 11 -17.22 0.41 -7.79
CA LEU A 11 -16.72 1.55 -7.02
C LEU A 11 -17.84 2.16 -6.19
N ALA A 12 -19.00 2.40 -6.82
CA ALA A 12 -20.17 2.98 -6.16
C ALA A 12 -20.66 2.13 -4.99
N THR A 13 -20.80 0.81 -5.18
CA THR A 13 -21.35 -0.09 -4.15
C THR A 13 -20.37 -0.36 -3.02
N THR A 14 -19.08 -0.52 -3.34
CA THR A 14 -18.09 -1.00 -2.38
C THR A 14 -17.44 0.15 -1.62
N TRP A 15 -17.10 1.24 -2.31
CA TRP A 15 -16.20 2.27 -1.79
C TRP A 15 -16.86 3.64 -1.58
N MET A 16 -17.95 3.93 -2.28
CA MET A 16 -18.58 5.26 -2.29
C MET A 16 -19.78 5.41 -1.35
N SER A 17 -20.14 4.37 -0.58
CA SER A 17 -21.18 4.52 0.44
C SER A 17 -20.77 5.54 1.51
N LYS A 18 -21.71 6.32 2.06
CA LYS A 18 -21.42 7.38 3.04
C LYS A 18 -20.58 6.89 4.23
N ARG A 19 -20.82 5.67 4.70
CA ARG A 19 -20.06 5.04 5.80
C ARG A 19 -18.60 4.80 5.40
N ILE A 20 -18.38 4.19 4.24
CA ILE A 20 -17.04 3.83 3.77
C ILE A 20 -16.26 5.09 3.39
N VAL A 21 -16.90 6.06 2.71
CA VAL A 21 -16.28 7.36 2.40
C VAL A 21 -15.80 8.09 3.65
N LYS A 22 -16.58 8.10 4.74
CA LYS A 22 -16.14 8.69 6.01
C LYS A 22 -14.91 8.01 6.61
N MET A 23 -14.77 6.69 6.40
CA MET A 23 -13.63 5.92 6.89
C MET A 23 -12.34 6.28 6.14
N TRP A 24 -12.36 6.37 4.81
CA TRP A 24 -11.14 6.54 4.02
C TRP A 24 -10.86 7.98 3.58
N SER A 25 -11.86 8.84 3.44
CA SER A 25 -11.68 10.18 2.87
C SER A 25 -11.08 11.18 3.86
N ALA A 26 -10.06 11.92 3.40
CA ALA A 26 -9.32 12.87 4.20
C ALA A 26 -10.18 14.00 4.78
N VAL A 27 -11.27 14.41 4.11
CA VAL A 27 -12.13 15.52 4.58
C VAL A 27 -12.88 15.21 5.88
N TYR A 28 -13.08 13.92 6.19
CA TYR A 28 -13.74 13.45 7.42
C TYR A 28 -12.74 13.13 8.54
N ARG A 29 -11.44 13.20 8.28
CA ARG A 29 -10.37 12.87 9.23
C ARG A 29 -10.04 14.05 10.17
N ARG A 30 -11.04 14.56 10.88
CA ARG A 30 -10.91 15.64 11.89
C ARG A 30 -10.61 15.05 13.27
N ASP A 31 -9.87 15.79 14.10
CA ASP A 31 -9.63 15.49 15.53
C ASP A 31 -9.09 14.08 15.82
N ARG A 32 -8.16 13.59 14.98
CA ARG A 32 -7.57 12.26 15.12
C ARG A 32 -6.57 12.21 16.28
N THR A 33 -6.60 11.12 17.04
CA THR A 33 -5.54 10.82 18.01
C THR A 33 -4.21 10.52 17.29
N ILE A 34 -3.07 10.62 17.97
CA ILE A 34 -1.74 10.29 17.41
C ILE A 34 -1.73 8.90 16.77
N PHE A 35 -2.41 7.92 17.37
CA PHE A 35 -2.52 6.56 16.83
C PHE A 35 -3.42 6.46 15.59
N GLN A 36 -4.41 7.36 15.46
CA GLN A 36 -5.29 7.46 14.28
C GLN A 36 -4.71 8.35 13.18
N ALA A 37 -3.69 9.15 13.50
CA ALA A 37 -2.95 9.96 12.53
C ALA A 37 -2.04 9.10 11.64
N CYS A 38 -1.65 7.91 12.13
CA CYS A 38 -0.95 6.92 11.35
C CYS A 38 -1.93 6.34 10.31
N ASP A 39 -1.77 6.76 9.05
CA ASP A 39 -2.62 6.32 7.93
C ASP A 39 -2.31 4.88 7.49
N THR A 40 -1.32 4.24 8.12
CA THR A 40 -0.77 2.93 7.78
C THR A 40 -0.65 2.03 9.00
N ASN A 41 -0.63 0.71 8.80
CA ASN A 41 -0.32 -0.24 9.87
C ASN A 41 1.20 -0.19 10.17
N MET A 42 1.58 -0.24 11.46
CA MET A 42 2.98 -0.34 11.91
C MET A 42 3.78 -1.43 11.17
N LEU A 43 3.14 -2.56 10.83
CA LEU A 43 3.78 -3.63 10.06
C LEU A 43 4.15 -3.17 8.63
N ILE A 44 3.26 -2.38 8.00
CA ILE A 44 3.49 -1.82 6.67
C ILE A 44 4.58 -0.76 6.73
N GLU A 45 4.62 0.07 7.77
CA GLU A 45 5.69 1.06 7.95
C GLU A 45 7.04 0.38 8.15
N ALA A 46 7.12 -0.61 9.03
CA ALA A 46 8.33 -1.40 9.26
C ALA A 46 8.83 -2.06 7.96
N TRP A 47 7.93 -2.65 7.18
CA TRP A 47 8.30 -3.23 5.89
C TRP A 47 8.68 -2.17 4.86
N HIS A 48 8.02 -1.02 4.84
CA HIS A 48 8.38 0.10 3.98
C HIS A 48 9.79 0.63 4.26
N HIS A 49 10.24 0.62 5.52
CA HIS A 49 11.64 0.92 5.86
C HIS A 49 12.61 -0.06 5.20
N VAL A 50 12.29 -1.36 5.22
CA VAL A 50 13.10 -2.39 4.53
C VAL A 50 13.06 -2.18 3.02
N LEU A 51 11.88 -1.95 2.44
CA LEU A 51 11.69 -1.68 1.02
C LEU A 51 12.57 -0.48 0.59
N LYS A 52 12.46 0.62 1.32
CA LYS A 52 13.19 1.85 1.05
C LYS A 52 14.70 1.64 1.16
N GLY A 53 15.18 1.04 2.23
CA GLY A 53 16.61 0.86 2.47
C GLY A 53 17.25 -0.14 1.53
N LYS A 54 16.62 -1.31 1.37
CA LYS A 54 17.23 -2.48 0.72
C LYS A 54 17.00 -2.55 -0.79
N PHE A 55 15.82 -2.12 -1.26
CA PHE A 55 15.43 -2.30 -2.67
C PHE A 55 15.37 -0.97 -3.42
N LEU A 56 14.95 0.12 -2.76
CA LEU A 56 14.89 1.45 -3.37
C LEU A 56 16.14 2.31 -3.07
N HIS A 57 17.15 1.75 -2.39
CA HIS A 57 18.44 2.42 -2.11
C HIS A 57 18.29 3.82 -1.47
N GLY A 58 17.32 3.98 -0.57
CA GLY A 58 17.03 5.24 0.10
C GLY A 58 16.28 6.27 -0.74
N LYS A 59 16.05 6.02 -2.04
CA LYS A 59 15.32 6.95 -2.92
C LYS A 59 13.85 7.01 -2.56
N ARG A 60 13.27 8.20 -2.72
CA ARG A 60 11.83 8.41 -2.55
C ARG A 60 11.10 7.77 -3.71
N ASN A 61 10.13 6.93 -3.41
CA ASN A 61 9.33 6.29 -4.44
C ASN A 61 8.29 7.30 -4.96
N CYS A 62 8.46 7.76 -6.20
CA CYS A 62 7.56 8.73 -6.82
C CYS A 62 6.64 8.11 -7.87
N ARG A 63 6.80 6.81 -8.16
CA ARG A 63 6.18 6.14 -9.31
C ARG A 63 5.69 4.75 -8.95
N LEU A 64 4.39 4.54 -9.11
CA LEU A 64 3.71 3.29 -8.76
C LEU A 64 4.11 2.13 -9.68
N ASP A 65 4.37 2.41 -10.95
CA ASP A 65 4.88 1.44 -11.91
C ASP A 65 6.28 0.92 -11.53
N HIS A 66 7.18 1.82 -11.13
CA HIS A 66 8.51 1.43 -10.64
C HIS A 66 8.41 0.59 -9.37
N LEU A 67 7.53 0.97 -8.43
CA LEU A 67 7.26 0.17 -7.24
C LEU A 67 6.86 -1.26 -7.61
N ILE A 68 5.84 -1.43 -8.45
CA ILE A 68 5.34 -2.75 -8.85
C ILE A 68 6.45 -3.56 -9.49
N SER A 69 7.24 -2.96 -10.38
CA SER A 69 8.38 -3.62 -11.01
C SER A 69 9.39 -4.12 -9.98
N THR A 70 9.78 -3.30 -9.00
CA THR A 70 10.73 -3.68 -7.94
C THR A 70 10.16 -4.80 -7.05
N LEU A 71 8.87 -4.76 -6.72
CA LEU A 71 8.24 -5.81 -5.93
C LEU A 71 8.30 -7.17 -6.64
N LEU A 72 8.03 -7.19 -7.94
CA LEU A 72 8.00 -8.41 -8.73
C LEU A 72 9.40 -8.93 -9.07
N ALA A 73 10.30 -8.04 -9.51
CA ALA A 73 11.61 -8.43 -10.03
C ALA A 73 12.65 -8.64 -8.93
N ASP A 74 12.61 -7.87 -7.85
CA ASP A 74 13.68 -7.87 -6.84
C ASP A 74 13.21 -8.50 -5.52
N VAL A 75 12.04 -8.07 -5.03
CA VAL A 75 11.56 -8.49 -3.70
C VAL A 75 11.13 -9.95 -3.69
N LEU A 76 10.31 -10.39 -4.65
CA LEU A 76 9.85 -11.79 -4.70
C LEU A 76 11.00 -12.80 -4.79
N PRO A 77 11.97 -12.68 -5.71
CA PRO A 77 13.08 -13.63 -5.77
C PRO A 77 13.95 -13.60 -4.51
N TYR A 78 14.15 -12.41 -3.92
CA TYR A 78 14.91 -12.28 -2.67
C TYR A 78 14.29 -13.08 -1.53
N TYR A 79 12.98 -12.97 -1.33
CA TYR A 79 12.30 -13.70 -0.25
C TYR A 79 12.16 -15.19 -0.54
N ALA A 80 11.97 -15.58 -1.81
CA ALA A 80 11.98 -16.98 -2.21
C ALA A 80 13.33 -17.65 -1.89
N LEU A 81 14.44 -16.96 -2.19
CA LEU A 81 15.78 -17.45 -1.86
C LEU A 81 16.03 -17.49 -0.35
N LYS A 82 15.60 -16.45 0.38
CA LYS A 82 15.71 -16.40 1.84
C LYS A 82 14.98 -17.57 2.50
N GLN A 83 13.76 -17.87 2.04
CA GLN A 83 12.97 -18.98 2.54
C GLN A 83 13.66 -20.33 2.29
N ARG A 84 14.20 -20.55 1.08
CA ARG A 84 14.97 -21.77 0.76
C ARG A 84 16.17 -21.96 1.67
N ARG A 85 16.88 -20.88 2.02
CA ARG A 85 18.05 -20.94 2.93
C ARG A 85 17.68 -21.24 4.38
N GLN A 86 16.48 -20.88 4.81
CA GLN A 86 15.99 -21.13 6.17
C GLN A 86 15.34 -22.51 6.32
N ALA A 87 15.04 -23.17 5.19
CA ALA A 87 14.50 -24.53 5.15
C ALA A 87 15.58 -25.62 5.05
N LEU A 88 16.85 -25.22 4.93
CA LEU A 88 18.05 -26.07 5.10
C LEU A 88 18.53 -25.98 6.55
#